data_AF-A0AAU7NIV2-F1
#
_entry.id   AF-A0AAU7NIV2-F1
#
_cell.length_a   1.000
_cell.length_b   1.000
_cell.length_c   1.000
_cell.angle_alpha   90.00
_cell.angle_beta   90.00
_cell.angle_gamma   90.00
#
_symmetry.space_group_name_H-M   'P 1'
#
loop_
_entity.id
_entity.type
_entity.pdbx_description
1 polymer ?
#
loop_
_entity_poly.entity_id
_entity_poly.type
_entity_poly.pdbx_seq_one_letter_code
_entity_poly.pdbx_strand_id
1 'polypeptide(L)' 'MNDFQITNITIANSNDEGTEGNLRKIGYSGTFSDSSHLEGFIMMSEDKFFATNYADLKNIVATQIIKNLGGNKDE' A
#
# COMPACT_ATOMS: atom_id res chain seq x y z
N MET A 1 6.78 17.09 -3.95
CA MET A 1 7.82 16.05 -4.01
C MET A 1 7.24 14.73 -3.50
N ASN A 2 6.89 13.85 -4.43
CA ASN A 2 7.00 12.38 -4.33
C ASN A 2 6.34 11.79 -5.59
N ASP A 3 7.12 11.72 -6.67
CA ASP A 3 6.70 11.13 -7.95
C ASP A 3 6.73 9.59 -7.90
N PHE A 4 6.16 9.02 -6.83
CA PHE A 4 6.04 7.58 -6.68
C PHE A 4 4.82 7.09 -7.43
N GLN A 5 5.03 6.30 -8.47
CA GLN A 5 3.96 5.69 -9.25
C GLN A 5 3.86 4.22 -8.90
N ILE A 6 2.71 3.81 -8.35
CA ILE A 6 2.39 2.40 -8.13
C ILE A 6 2.10 1.76 -9.49
N THR A 7 2.92 0.79 -9.87
CA THR A 7 2.80 0.03 -11.11
C THR A 7 1.97 -1.23 -10.93
N ASN A 8 2.03 -1.86 -9.75
CA ASN A 8 1.29 -3.08 -9.46
C ASN A 8 0.76 -3.11 -8.01
N ILE A 9 -0.40 -3.72 -7.84
CA ILE A 9 -0.98 -4.03 -6.52
C ILE A 9 -1.36 -5.50 -6.51
N THR A 10 -0.92 -6.22 -5.48
CA THR A 10 -1.33 -7.60 -5.20
C THR A 10 -2.10 -7.66 -3.90
N ILE A 11 -3.09 -8.55 -3.83
CA ILE A 11 -3.98 -8.66 -2.68
C ILE A 11 -3.93 -10.12 -2.23
N ALA A 12 -3.48 -10.36 -1.01
CA ALA A 12 -3.48 -11.66 -0.38
C ALA A 12 -4.27 -11.61 0.93
N ASN A 13 -4.95 -12.72 1.25
CA ASN A 13 -5.58 -12.88 2.56
C ASN A 13 -4.48 -13.17 3.58
N SER A 14 -4.48 -12.49 4.74
CA SER A 14 -3.52 -12.81 5.80
C SER A 14 -3.89 -14.07 6.60
N ASN A 15 -5.02 -14.71 6.28
CA ASN A 15 -5.45 -15.96 6.92
C ASN A 15 -4.42 -17.09 6.76
N ASP A 16 -3.49 -16.98 5.81
CA ASP A 16 -2.38 -17.92 5.61
C ASP A 16 -1.26 -17.81 6.67
N GLU A 17 -1.16 -16.73 7.44
CA GLU A 17 -0.06 -16.52 8.41
C GLU A 17 -0.50 -16.70 9.89
N GLY A 18 -1.57 -17.47 10.15
CA GLY A 18 -1.94 -17.90 11.51
C GLY A 18 -2.25 -16.76 12.50
N THR A 19 -2.48 -15.55 11.99
CA THR A 19 -2.75 -14.37 12.81
C THR A 19 -4.25 -14.18 12.93
N GLU A 20 -4.79 -14.26 14.16
CA GLU A 20 -6.20 -13.99 14.45
C GLU A 20 -6.52 -12.52 14.15
N GLY A 21 -7.01 -12.26 12.96
CA GLY A 21 -7.44 -10.93 12.54
C GLY A 21 -7.76 -10.90 11.07
N ASN A 22 -8.95 -10.39 10.75
CA ASN A 22 -9.41 -10.14 9.38
C ASN A 22 -8.58 -9.03 8.74
N LEU A 23 -7.32 -9.33 8.41
CA LEU A 23 -6.41 -8.42 7.71
C LEU A 23 -6.17 -8.93 6.27
N ARG A 24 -5.93 -7.97 5.39
CA ARG A 24 -5.56 -8.16 3.98
C ARG A 24 -4.15 -7.63 3.83
N LYS A 25 -3.28 -8.45 3.25
CA LYS A 25 -1.94 -8.05 2.84
C LYS A 25 -2.04 -7.44 1.45
N ILE A 26 -1.82 -6.13 1.38
CA ILE A 26 -1.83 -5.38 0.12
C ILE A 26 -0.38 -5.18 -0.28
N GLY A 27 0.10 -6.03 -1.17
CA GLY A 27 1.41 -5.89 -1.79
C GLY A 27 1.41 -4.78 -2.84
N TYR A 28 2.53 -4.09 -2.96
CA TYR A 28 2.71 -3.04 -3.95
C TYR A 28 4.10 -3.12 -4.57
N SER A 29 4.17 -2.71 -5.83
CA SER A 29 5.42 -2.32 -6.46
C SER A 29 5.22 -1.01 -7.22
N GLY A 30 6.25 -0.18 -7.21
CA GLY A 30 6.23 1.10 -7.89
C GLY A 30 7.62 1.61 -8.16
N THR A 31 7.66 2.71 -8.93
CA THR A 31 8.92 3.33 -9.36
C THR A 31 8.84 4.82 -9.07
N PHE A 32 9.94 5.37 -8.58
CA PHE A 32 10.14 6.81 -8.44
C PHE A 32 10.62 7.42 -9.76
N SER A 33 10.47 8.72 -9.94
CA SER A 33 10.95 9.44 -11.13
C SER A 33 12.46 9.31 -11.38
N ASP A 34 13.25 9.00 -10.35
CA ASP A 34 14.68 8.73 -10.43
C ASP A 34 15.02 7.30 -10.87
N SER A 35 14.02 6.51 -11.28
CA SER A 35 14.09 5.08 -11.63
C SER A 35 14.35 4.13 -10.45
N SER A 36 14.29 4.61 -9.20
CA SER A 36 14.34 3.74 -8.04
C SER A 36 13.07 2.89 -7.93
N HIS A 37 13.23 1.57 -7.80
CA HIS A 37 12.13 0.65 -7.57
C HIS A 37 11.88 0.44 -6.08
N LEU A 38 10.61 0.39 -5.69
CA LEU A 38 10.21 0.05 -4.33
C LEU A 38 9.10 -0.97 -4.37
N GLU A 39 9.29 -2.03 -3.59
CA GLU A 39 8.31 -3.08 -3.37
C GLU A 39 8.08 -3.27 -1.88
N GLY A 40 6.88 -3.66 -1.51
CA GLY A 40 6.53 -3.89 -0.12
C GLY A 40 5.10 -4.35 0.04
N PHE A 41 4.63 -4.32 1.29
CA PHE A 41 3.24 -4.61 1.59
C PHE A 41 2.76 -3.75 2.76
N ILE A 42 1.45 -3.50 2.78
CA ILE A 42 0.77 -2.92 3.92
C ILE A 42 -0.29 -3.91 4.42
N MET A 43 -0.55 -3.86 5.72
CA MET A 43 -1.66 -4.61 6.34
C MET A 43 -2.86 -3.68 6.46
N MET A 44 -4.03 -4.13 6.00
CA MET A 44 -5.29 -3.39 6.08
C MET A 44 -6.38 -4.30 6.62
N SER A 45 -7.28 -3.82 7.48
CA SER A 45 -8.43 -4.63 7.90
C SER A 45 -9.38 -4.92 6.74
N GLU A 46 -10.04 -6.08 6.76
CA GLU A 46 -11.01 -6.47 5.73
C GLU A 46 -12.14 -5.47 5.60
N ASP A 47 -12.70 -4.99 6.71
CA ASP A 47 -13.79 -4.01 6.69
C ASP A 47 -13.36 -2.73 5.96
N LYS A 48 -12.13 -2.27 6.21
CA LYS A 48 -11.57 -1.09 5.53
C LYS A 48 -11.30 -1.38 4.07
N PHE A 49 -10.80 -2.57 3.75
CA PHE A 49 -10.56 -2.99 2.37
C PHE A 49 -11.86 -3.05 1.56
N PHE A 50 -12.93 -3.66 2.09
CA PHE A 50 -14.23 -3.73 1.42
C PHE A 50 -14.92 -2.37 1.29
N ALA A 51 -14.65 -1.44 2.21
CA ALA A 51 -15.12 -0.06 2.12
C ALA A 51 -14.27 0.84 1.20
N THR A 52 -13.12 0.35 0.72
CA THR A 52 -12.17 1.14 -0.08
C THR A 52 -12.24 0.70 -1.54
N ASN A 53 -12.48 1.64 -2.46
CA ASN A 53 -12.39 1.34 -3.90
C ASN A 53 -10.92 1.27 -4.36
N TYR A 54 -10.69 0.74 -5.56
CA TYR A 54 -9.33 0.53 -6.07
C TYR A 54 -8.49 1.82 -6.24
N ALA A 55 -9.12 2.96 -6.56
CA ALA A 55 -8.41 4.23 -6.69
C ALA A 55 -7.95 4.75 -5.32
N ASP A 56 -8.82 4.65 -4.32
CA ASP A 56 -8.51 5.02 -2.94
C ASP A 56 -7.48 4.07 -2.33
N LEU A 57 -7.51 2.79 -2.69
CA LEU A 57 -6.51 1.82 -2.25
C LEU A 57 -5.10 2.22 -2.69
N LYS A 58 -4.92 2.62 -3.96
CA LYS A 58 -3.64 3.14 -4.45
C LYS A 58 -3.20 4.37 -3.67
N ASN A 59 -4.12 5.28 -3.39
CA ASN A 59 -3.81 6.50 -2.63
C ASN A 59 -3.37 6.17 -1.20
N ILE A 60 -4.05 5.26 -0.50
CA ILE A 60 -3.69 4.82 0.85
C ILE A 60 -2.29 4.19 0.86
N VAL A 61 -2.02 3.29 -0.09
CA VAL A 61 -0.71 2.64 -0.24
C VAL A 61 0.38 3.68 -0.50
N ALA A 62 0.19 4.56 -1.48
CA ALA A 62 1.16 5.61 -1.80
C ALA A 62 1.42 6.55 -0.62
N THR A 63 0.38 6.92 0.13
CA THR A 63 0.51 7.76 1.33
C THR A 63 1.27 7.05 2.44
N GLN A 64 1.02 5.76 2.69
CA GLN A 64 1.81 4.99 3.68
C GLN A 64 3.28 4.90 3.28
N ILE A 65 3.57 4.67 2.00
CA ILE A 65 4.94 4.60 1.48
C ILE A 65 5.67 5.91 1.71
N ILE A 66 5.06 7.02 1.31
CA ILE A 66 5.62 8.35 1.49
C ILE A 66 5.90 8.62 2.97
N LYS A 67 4.94 8.31 3.85
CA LYS A 67 5.08 8.46 5.30
C LYS A 67 6.21 7.62 5.89
N ASN A 68 6.34 6.36 5.47
CA ASN A 68 7.37 5.44 5.96
C ASN A 68 8.78 5.84 5.49
N LEU A 69 8.88 6.50 4.34
CA LEU A 69 10.14 7.07 3.84
C LEU A 69 10.48 8.43 4.48
N GLY A 70 9.71 8.87 5.48
CA GLY A 70 9.90 10.16 6.14
C GLY A 70 9.40 11.35 5.33
N GLY A 71 8.68 11.11 4.23
CA GLY A 71 7.99 12.16 3.49
C GLY A 71 6.67 12.53 4.17
N ASN A 72 6.44 13.83 4.37
CA ASN A 72 5.12 14.31 4.75
C ASN A 72 4.29 14.43 3.47
N LYS A 73 3.23 13.63 3.34
CA LYS A 73 2.20 13.84 2.31
C LYS A 73 1.08 14.69 2.90
N ASP A 74 1.47 15.76 3.56
CA ASP A 74 0.62 16.84 4.01
C ASP A 74 1.18 18.09 3.34
N GLU A 75 0.26 18.89 2.82
CA GLU A 75 0.47 20.26 2.31
C GLU A 75 1.48 21.09 3.13
#